data_AF-A0A1I2D187-F1
#
_entry.id   AF-A0A1I2D187-F1
#
_cell.length_a   1.000
_cell.length_b   1.000
_cell.length_c   1.000
_cell.angle_alpha   90.00
_cell.angle_beta   90.00
_cell.angle_gamma   90.00
#
_symmetry.space_group_name_H-M   'P 1'
#
loop_
_entity.id
_entity.type
_entity.pdbx_description
1 polymer ?
#
loop_
_entity_poly.entity_id
_entity_poly.type
_entity_poly.pdbx_seq_one_letter_code
_entity_poly.pdbx_strand_id
1 'polypeptide(L)'
;MKLPGLPRCLTNMKKILKGSLSHAANERGNAMMISLIVVFCFIFLAFVFFDVFSTYAYKNASQKATDAAAIAAALEAKDIYEEELAYRLEQAFAPFASGIRDALEEDEGDEDEEEGEVSAQNVGNDDDISEEDLEDNPDLTDAPQVVLDRIIDASTPLTNEALLFFFSDAQITGFICDSMRRDWSRIEEKANYFAQKNGAEDITDLEFPYDGSFEIFASVKTETSFITVPDEAFGQGQRDMHTDASASIPLPEGVSFVPGACH
;
A
#
# COMPACT_ATOMS: atom_id res chain seq x y z
N MET A 1 95.56 3.88 63.50
CA MET A 1 94.68 2.69 63.49
C MET A 1 93.94 2.67 62.16
N LYS A 2 94.18 1.64 61.33
CA LYS A 2 93.54 1.40 60.03
C LYS A 2 92.26 0.58 60.27
N LEU A 3 91.10 1.10 59.86
CA LEU A 3 89.86 0.33 59.81
C LEU A 3 89.75 -0.43 58.47
N PRO A 4 89.24 -1.68 58.46
CA PRO A 4 89.21 -2.53 57.29
C PRO A 4 87.90 -2.42 56.48
N GLY A 5 88.06 -2.51 55.15
CA GLY A 5 87.21 -3.19 54.17
C GLY A 5 85.68 -3.07 54.25
N LEU A 6 85.10 -2.19 53.43
CA LEU A 6 83.70 -2.29 52.99
C LEU A 6 83.54 -3.36 51.88
N PRO A 7 82.44 -4.15 51.89
CA PRO A 7 82.27 -5.31 51.03
C PRO A 7 81.91 -4.97 49.57
N ARG A 8 82.52 -5.72 48.65
CA ARG A 8 82.37 -5.68 47.18
C ARG A 8 80.98 -6.11 46.64
N CYS A 9 79.91 -6.09 47.44
CA CYS A 9 78.60 -6.61 47.03
C CYS A 9 77.71 -5.62 46.24
N LEU A 10 78.00 -4.32 46.26
CA LEU A 10 77.11 -3.31 45.62
C LEU A 10 77.40 -3.03 44.13
N THR A 11 78.48 -3.56 43.57
CA THR A 11 78.88 -3.27 42.18
C THR A 11 78.22 -4.17 41.14
N ASN A 12 77.75 -5.38 41.51
CA ASN A 12 77.12 -6.29 40.56
C ASN A 12 75.61 -6.04 40.35
N MET A 13 74.92 -5.40 41.29
CA MET A 13 73.47 -5.12 41.17
C MET A 13 73.17 -3.97 40.18
N LYS A 14 74.09 -2.98 40.05
CA LYS A 14 73.97 -1.90 39.07
C LYS A 14 74.15 -2.35 37.62
N LYS A 15 74.86 -3.47 37.36
CA LYS A 15 75.03 -4.02 36.01
C LYS A 15 73.81 -4.78 35.51
N ILE A 16 73.09 -5.46 36.41
CA ILE A 16 71.88 -6.24 36.05
C ILE A 16 70.70 -5.31 35.75
N LEU A 17 70.53 -4.22 36.51
CA LEU A 17 69.48 -3.22 36.27
C LEU A 17 69.71 -2.38 35.00
N LYS A 18 70.96 -2.14 34.58
CA LYS A 18 71.25 -1.42 33.32
C LYS A 18 71.02 -2.26 32.06
N GLY A 19 71.12 -3.59 32.14
CA GLY A 19 70.85 -4.48 30.99
C GLY A 19 69.35 -4.57 30.66
N SER A 20 68.50 -4.64 31.68
CA SER A 20 67.03 -4.77 31.53
C SER A 20 66.36 -3.50 30.96
N LEU A 21 66.81 -2.31 31.36
CA LEU A 21 66.27 -1.04 30.85
C LEU A 21 66.64 -0.76 29.38
N SER A 22 67.73 -1.34 28.87
CA SER A 22 68.11 -1.21 27.47
C SER A 22 67.27 -2.08 26.53
N HIS A 23 66.65 -3.16 27.01
CA HIS A 23 65.73 -3.98 26.20
C HIS A 23 64.30 -3.44 26.22
N ALA A 24 63.85 -2.85 27.34
CA ALA A 24 62.54 -2.19 27.41
C ALA A 24 62.41 -0.96 26.50
N ALA A 25 63.52 -0.27 26.19
CA ALA A 25 63.52 0.85 25.25
C ALA A 25 63.42 0.40 23.78
N ASN A 26 63.82 -0.84 23.46
CA ASN A 26 63.79 -1.39 22.10
C ASN A 26 62.46 -2.07 21.75
N GLU A 27 61.66 -2.46 22.75
CA GLU A 27 60.29 -3.00 22.53
C GLU A 27 59.21 -1.91 22.39
N ARG A 28 59.46 -0.69 22.88
CA ARG A 28 58.53 0.44 22.76
C ARG A 28 58.19 0.82 21.32
N GLY A 29 59.11 0.60 20.38
CA GLY A 29 58.85 0.83 18.95
C GLY A 29 57.94 -0.22 18.32
N ASN A 30 58.07 -1.49 18.74
CA ASN A 30 57.29 -2.59 18.18
C ASN A 30 55.83 -2.56 18.65
N ALA A 31 55.60 -2.27 19.94
CA ALA A 31 54.24 -2.13 20.48
C ALA A 31 53.46 -0.99 19.82
N MET A 32 54.12 0.14 19.54
CA MET A 32 53.51 1.28 18.85
C MET A 32 53.13 0.93 17.40
N MET A 33 54.01 0.27 16.66
CA MET A 33 53.73 -0.24 15.31
C MET A 33 52.53 -1.19 15.28
N ILE A 34 52.51 -2.17 16.20
CA ILE A 34 51.40 -3.13 16.30
C ILE A 34 50.10 -2.41 16.62
N SER A 35 50.10 -1.48 17.58
CA SER A 35 48.89 -0.71 17.91
C SER A 35 48.37 0.12 16.74
N LEU A 36 49.27 0.71 15.95
CA LEU A 36 48.91 1.50 14.78
C LEU A 36 48.27 0.62 13.70
N ILE A 37 48.85 -0.54 13.40
CA ILE A 37 48.27 -1.51 12.46
C ILE A 37 46.87 -1.93 12.92
N VAL A 38 46.71 -2.26 14.20
CA VAL A 38 45.40 -2.64 14.77
C VAL A 38 44.37 -1.52 14.62
N VAL A 39 44.76 -0.27 14.90
CA VAL A 39 43.88 0.90 14.70
C VAL A 39 43.47 1.05 13.23
N PHE A 40 44.41 0.91 12.29
CA PHE A 40 44.09 0.92 10.86
C PHE A 40 43.16 -0.21 10.45
N CYS A 41 43.34 -1.41 10.99
CA CYS A 41 42.41 -2.53 10.76
C CYS A 41 41.00 -2.22 11.27
N PHE A 42 40.85 -1.62 12.46
CA PHE A 42 39.55 -1.22 12.98
C PHE A 42 38.89 -0.12 12.14
N ILE A 43 39.66 0.86 11.68
CA ILE A 43 39.15 1.91 10.78
C ILE A 43 38.66 1.30 9.48
N PHE A 44 39.43 0.38 8.88
CA PHE A 44 39.03 -0.33 7.67
C PHE A 44 37.74 -1.15 7.88
N LEU A 45 37.67 -1.90 8.99
CA LEU A 45 36.46 -2.65 9.35
C LEU A 45 35.26 -1.71 9.52
N ALA A 46 35.43 -0.53 10.12
CA ALA A 46 34.36 0.44 10.30
C ALA A 46 33.80 0.94 8.95
N PHE A 47 34.65 1.14 7.94
CA PHE A 47 34.18 1.48 6.58
C PHE A 47 33.37 0.36 5.94
N VAL A 48 33.85 -0.89 6.04
CA VAL A 48 33.11 -2.05 5.53
C VAL A 48 31.75 -2.19 6.22
N PHE A 49 31.71 -2.01 7.55
CA PHE A 49 30.44 -1.99 8.28
C PHE A 49 29.53 -0.87 7.79
N PHE A 50 30.05 0.34 7.62
CA PHE A 50 29.26 1.48 7.16
C PHE A 50 28.61 1.21 5.79
N ASP A 51 29.33 0.66 4.83
CA ASP A 51 28.78 0.33 3.50
C ASP A 51 27.69 -0.75 3.57
N VAL A 52 27.87 -1.76 4.44
CA VAL A 52 26.85 -2.78 4.66
C VAL A 52 25.61 -2.12 5.27
N PHE A 53 25.78 -1.27 6.28
CA PHE A 53 24.66 -0.55 6.92
C PHE A 53 23.93 0.39 5.95
N SER A 54 24.64 1.14 5.10
CA SER A 54 24.01 2.01 4.11
C SER A 54 23.19 1.20 3.12
N THR A 55 23.73 0.08 2.60
CA THR A 55 23.00 -0.82 1.70
C THR A 55 21.71 -1.35 2.33
N TYR A 56 21.76 -1.78 3.59
CA TYR A 56 20.55 -2.21 4.31
C TYR A 56 19.56 -1.07 4.53
N ALA A 57 20.04 0.14 4.84
CA ALA A 57 19.17 1.30 5.02
C ALA A 57 18.45 1.67 3.71
N TYR A 58 19.17 1.66 2.57
CA TYR A 58 18.59 1.88 1.25
C TYR A 58 17.57 0.80 0.89
N LYS A 59 17.89 -0.47 1.14
CA LYS A 59 16.94 -1.58 0.92
C LYS A 59 15.64 -1.39 1.71
N ASN A 60 15.75 -1.07 2.99
CA ASN A 60 14.58 -0.86 3.84
C ASN A 60 13.78 0.38 3.42
N ALA A 61 14.43 1.46 2.99
CA ALA A 61 13.76 2.64 2.49
C ALA A 61 13.01 2.36 1.19
N SER A 62 13.67 1.68 0.24
CA SER A 62 13.08 1.30 -1.04
C SER A 62 11.88 0.36 -0.87
N GLN A 63 11.98 -0.65 -0.01
CA GLN A 63 10.85 -1.54 0.30
C GLN A 63 9.66 -0.75 0.87
N LYS A 64 9.90 0.15 1.83
CA LYS A 64 8.84 1.02 2.36
C LYS A 64 8.22 1.91 1.30
N ALA A 65 9.02 2.40 0.36
CA ALA A 65 8.54 3.22 -0.75
C ALA A 65 7.66 2.39 -1.70
N THR A 66 8.08 1.18 -2.08
CA THR A 66 7.26 0.30 -2.92
C THR A 66 5.99 -0.14 -2.22
N ASP A 67 6.07 -0.54 -0.95
CA ASP A 67 4.89 -0.95 -0.16
C ASP A 67 3.88 0.21 -0.06
N ALA A 68 4.38 1.42 0.23
CA ALA A 68 3.54 2.61 0.29
C ALA A 68 2.92 2.95 -1.07
N ALA A 69 3.67 2.79 -2.16
CA ALA A 69 3.17 3.00 -3.52
C ALA A 69 2.06 2.01 -3.88
N ALA A 70 2.29 0.71 -3.68
CA ALA A 70 1.32 -0.34 -3.98
C ALA A 70 0.04 -0.17 -3.15
N ILE A 71 0.16 0.08 -1.85
CA ILE A 71 -1.01 0.32 -0.97
C ILE A 71 -1.76 1.58 -1.39
N ALA A 72 -1.06 2.67 -1.69
CA ALA A 72 -1.70 3.92 -2.12
C ALA A 72 -2.43 3.75 -3.46
N ALA A 73 -1.83 3.02 -4.40
CA ALA A 73 -2.45 2.67 -5.66
C ALA A 73 -3.72 1.84 -5.45
N ALA A 74 -3.66 0.82 -4.59
CA ALA A 74 -4.80 -0.03 -4.26
C ALA A 74 -5.95 0.73 -3.59
N LEU A 75 -5.64 1.68 -2.71
CA LEU A 75 -6.66 2.52 -2.09
C LEU A 75 -7.29 3.52 -3.06
N GLU A 76 -6.51 4.17 -3.92
CA GLU A 76 -7.07 5.07 -4.94
C GLU A 76 -7.89 4.31 -5.97
N ALA A 77 -7.43 3.13 -6.38
CA ALA A 77 -8.19 2.23 -7.25
C ALA A 77 -9.54 1.84 -6.63
N LYS A 78 -9.52 1.58 -5.31
CA LYS A 78 -10.73 1.31 -4.54
C LYS A 78 -11.72 2.48 -4.61
N ASP A 79 -11.26 3.68 -4.27
CA ASP A 79 -12.12 4.87 -4.27
C ASP A 79 -12.71 5.12 -5.66
N ILE A 80 -11.92 4.95 -6.73
CA ILE A 80 -12.36 5.11 -8.12
C ILE A 80 -13.47 4.12 -8.49
N TYR A 81 -13.29 2.84 -8.19
CA TYR A 81 -14.30 1.87 -8.59
C TYR A 81 -15.55 1.93 -7.72
N GLU A 82 -15.44 2.27 -6.42
CA GLU A 82 -16.60 2.41 -5.53
C GLU A 82 -17.54 3.51 -6.04
N GLU A 83 -16.97 4.62 -6.51
CA GLU A 83 -17.74 5.71 -7.15
C GLU A 83 -18.44 5.24 -8.44
N GLU A 84 -17.74 4.52 -9.32
CA GLU A 84 -18.35 3.98 -10.55
C GLU A 84 -19.43 2.94 -10.24
N LEU A 85 -19.21 2.03 -9.30
CA LEU A 85 -20.20 1.00 -8.94
C LEU A 85 -21.46 1.64 -8.35
N ALA A 86 -21.31 2.66 -7.49
CA ALA A 86 -22.45 3.42 -6.96
C ALA A 86 -23.25 4.07 -8.10
N TYR A 87 -22.57 4.72 -9.05
CA TYR A 87 -23.21 5.33 -10.21
C TYR A 87 -23.96 4.30 -11.08
N ARG A 88 -23.34 3.14 -11.35
CA ARG A 88 -23.96 2.07 -12.14
C ARG A 88 -25.15 1.45 -11.44
N LEU A 89 -25.05 1.28 -10.13
CA LEU A 89 -26.12 0.74 -9.30
C LEU A 89 -27.33 1.69 -9.29
N GLU A 90 -27.12 2.99 -9.14
CA GLU A 90 -28.20 3.99 -9.27
C GLU A 90 -28.83 3.98 -10.66
N GLN A 91 -28.02 3.86 -11.71
CA GLN A 91 -28.51 3.79 -13.09
C GLN A 91 -29.36 2.54 -13.36
N ALA A 92 -29.01 1.40 -12.77
CA ALA A 92 -29.80 0.17 -12.87
C ALA A 92 -31.04 0.18 -11.99
N PHE A 93 -30.97 0.82 -10.82
CA PHE A 93 -32.08 0.93 -9.88
C PHE A 93 -33.18 1.85 -10.40
N ALA A 94 -32.85 2.98 -11.04
CA ALA A 94 -33.84 3.94 -11.52
C ALA A 94 -34.96 3.35 -12.43
N PRO A 95 -34.65 2.60 -13.50
CA PRO A 95 -35.69 1.99 -14.35
C PRO A 95 -36.44 0.87 -13.63
N PHE A 96 -35.80 0.18 -12.69
CA PHE A 96 -36.45 -0.84 -11.87
C PHE A 96 -37.50 -0.22 -10.96
N ALA A 97 -37.14 0.86 -10.25
CA ALA A 97 -38.06 1.59 -9.38
C ALA A 97 -39.22 2.24 -10.14
N SER A 98 -38.97 2.79 -11.33
CA SER A 98 -40.07 3.34 -12.16
C SER A 98 -41.02 2.26 -12.64
N GLY A 99 -40.51 1.10 -13.07
CA GLY A 99 -41.36 0.00 -13.54
C GLY A 99 -42.28 -0.54 -12.45
N ILE A 100 -41.84 -0.52 -11.19
CA ILE A 100 -42.66 -0.92 -10.04
C ILE A 100 -43.76 0.10 -9.77
N ARG A 101 -43.43 1.39 -9.76
CA ARG A 101 -44.42 2.46 -9.56
C ARG A 101 -45.50 2.44 -10.64
N ASP A 102 -45.08 2.31 -11.90
CA ASP A 102 -46.02 2.23 -13.04
C ASP A 102 -46.94 0.99 -12.89
N ALA A 103 -46.42 -0.15 -12.41
CA ALA A 103 -47.22 -1.35 -12.19
C ALA A 103 -48.23 -1.22 -11.04
N LEU A 104 -47.88 -0.46 -9.99
CA LEU A 104 -48.79 -0.18 -8.87
C LEU A 104 -49.91 0.78 -9.28
N GLU A 105 -49.60 1.81 -10.06
CA GLU A 105 -50.60 2.76 -10.58
C GLU A 105 -51.62 2.09 -11.53
N GLU A 106 -51.26 1.01 -12.22
CA GLU A 106 -52.16 0.27 -13.11
C GLU A 106 -53.19 -0.61 -12.38
N ASP A 107 -52.90 -1.10 -11.17
CA ASP A 107 -53.78 -2.00 -10.41
C ASP A 107 -54.86 -1.22 -9.62
N GLU A 108 -54.57 0.02 -9.22
CA GLU A 108 -55.55 0.92 -8.58
C GLU A 108 -56.60 1.48 -9.57
N GLY A 109 -56.42 1.27 -10.89
CA GLY A 109 -57.22 1.88 -11.96
C GLY A 109 -58.59 1.27 -12.23
N ASP A 110 -58.99 0.19 -11.56
CA ASP A 110 -60.24 -0.55 -11.84
C ASP A 110 -61.29 -0.51 -10.69
N GLU A 111 -61.09 0.29 -9.64
CA GLU A 111 -62.12 0.51 -8.59
C GLU A 111 -62.97 1.77 -8.85
N ASP A 112 -64.09 1.55 -9.55
CA ASP A 112 -65.35 2.30 -9.59
C ASP A 112 -65.35 3.83 -9.32
N GLU A 113 -65.66 4.58 -10.39
CA GLU A 113 -66.15 5.96 -10.35
C GLU A 113 -67.40 6.12 -9.44
N GLU A 114 -67.22 6.47 -8.16
CA GLU A 114 -68.22 7.22 -7.39
C GLU A 114 -67.76 8.67 -7.17
N GLU A 115 -68.45 9.58 -7.88
CA GLU A 115 -68.25 11.03 -7.87
C GLU A 115 -68.24 11.62 -6.45
N GLY A 116 -67.06 12.07 -6.00
CA GLY A 116 -66.88 12.85 -4.77
C GLY A 116 -66.06 14.11 -5.05
N GLU A 117 -66.64 15.27 -4.74
CA GLU A 117 -66.15 16.61 -5.05
C GLU A 117 -64.65 16.88 -4.77
N VAL A 118 -64.03 17.46 -5.79
CA VAL A 118 -62.67 18.01 -5.84
C VAL A 118 -62.41 19.01 -4.70
N SER A 119 -61.50 18.67 -3.78
CA SER A 119 -60.82 19.64 -2.93
C SER A 119 -59.35 19.69 -3.31
N ALA A 120 -58.99 20.75 -4.03
CA ALA A 120 -57.61 21.08 -4.37
C ALA A 120 -56.82 21.46 -3.10
N GLN A 121 -55.94 20.56 -2.62
CA GLN A 121 -54.81 20.89 -1.76
C GLN A 121 -53.81 19.71 -1.69
N ASN A 122 -52.51 20.06 -1.71
CA ASN A 122 -51.30 19.22 -1.60
C ASN A 122 -50.77 18.49 -2.84
N VAL A 123 -49.99 19.25 -3.63
CA VAL A 123 -48.89 18.70 -4.44
C VAL A 123 -47.72 18.48 -3.48
N GLY A 124 -47.55 17.23 -3.07
CA GLY A 124 -46.57 16.79 -2.08
C GLY A 124 -47.10 15.60 -1.29
N ASN A 125 -47.69 14.63 -2.00
CA ASN A 125 -47.94 13.31 -1.43
C ASN A 125 -46.76 12.45 -1.86
N ASP A 126 -45.91 12.15 -0.88
CA ASP A 126 -45.26 10.86 -0.81
C ASP A 126 -46.40 9.84 -0.74
N ASP A 127 -46.80 9.29 -1.89
CA ASP A 127 -47.65 8.10 -1.91
C ASP A 127 -46.78 6.99 -1.30
N ASP A 128 -46.94 6.80 0.02
CA ASP A 128 -46.28 5.77 0.82
C ASP A 128 -46.69 4.42 0.23
N ILE A 129 -45.90 3.90 -0.71
CA ILE A 129 -46.01 2.54 -1.23
C ILE A 129 -45.96 1.61 -0.02
N SER A 130 -47.06 0.91 0.25
CA SER A 130 -47.14 0.04 1.42
C SER A 130 -46.39 -1.26 1.13
N GLU A 131 -45.88 -1.93 2.18
CA GLU A 131 -45.22 -3.23 2.03
C GLU A 131 -46.17 -4.27 1.40
N GLU A 132 -47.49 -4.15 1.60
CA GLU A 132 -48.51 -5.04 1.04
C GLU A 132 -48.60 -4.93 -0.49
N ASP A 133 -48.41 -3.73 -1.05
CA ASP A 133 -48.47 -3.50 -2.51
C ASP A 133 -47.28 -4.13 -3.27
N LEU A 134 -46.15 -4.32 -2.58
CA LEU A 134 -44.94 -4.91 -3.15
C LEU A 134 -44.96 -6.45 -3.15
N GLU A 135 -45.79 -7.09 -2.31
CA GLU A 135 -45.85 -8.56 -2.17
C GLU A 135 -46.53 -9.26 -3.37
N ASP A 136 -47.40 -8.56 -4.10
CA ASP A 136 -48.17 -9.14 -5.21
C ASP A 136 -47.46 -9.07 -6.57
N ASN A 137 -46.29 -8.42 -6.65
CA ASN A 137 -45.54 -8.30 -7.89
C ASN A 137 -44.53 -9.45 -8.07
N PRO A 138 -44.67 -10.31 -9.09
CA PRO A 138 -43.81 -11.48 -9.28
C PRO A 138 -42.34 -11.12 -9.52
N ASP A 139 -42.05 -9.93 -10.06
CA ASP A 139 -40.68 -9.46 -10.30
C ASP A 139 -39.97 -9.00 -9.00
N LEU A 140 -40.72 -8.80 -7.92
CA LEU A 140 -40.21 -8.38 -6.60
C LEU A 140 -39.96 -9.55 -5.65
N THR A 141 -40.50 -10.73 -5.92
CA THR A 141 -40.40 -11.91 -5.04
C THR A 141 -38.95 -12.32 -4.72
N ASP A 142 -38.02 -12.03 -5.62
CA ASP A 142 -36.59 -12.37 -5.49
C ASP A 142 -35.71 -11.14 -5.16
N ALA A 143 -36.31 -9.95 -5.01
CA ALA A 143 -35.56 -8.74 -4.70
C ALA A 143 -35.08 -8.75 -3.23
N PRO A 144 -33.81 -8.41 -2.96
CA PRO A 144 -33.33 -8.32 -1.59
C PRO A 144 -34.03 -7.17 -0.87
N GLN A 145 -34.23 -7.30 0.45
CA GLN A 145 -34.97 -6.33 1.26
C GLN A 145 -34.42 -4.91 1.14
N VAL A 146 -33.10 -4.74 0.99
CA VAL A 146 -32.47 -3.42 0.78
C VAL A 146 -32.98 -2.71 -0.49
N VAL A 147 -33.30 -3.46 -1.54
CA VAL A 147 -33.85 -2.89 -2.79
C VAL A 147 -35.30 -2.46 -2.56
N LEU A 148 -36.08 -3.25 -1.82
CA LEU A 148 -37.46 -2.91 -1.44
C LEU A 148 -37.49 -1.66 -0.52
N ASP A 149 -36.64 -1.65 0.50
CA ASP A 149 -36.47 -0.52 1.43
C ASP A 149 -36.08 0.76 0.69
N ARG A 150 -35.31 0.67 -0.40
CA ARG A 150 -34.95 1.82 -1.25
C ARG A 150 -36.13 2.34 -2.06
N ILE A 151 -37.03 1.46 -2.49
CA ILE A 151 -38.23 1.85 -3.25
C ILE A 151 -39.19 2.62 -2.36
N ILE A 152 -39.37 2.14 -1.12
CA ILE A 152 -40.19 2.77 -0.08
C ILE A 152 -39.52 4.07 0.41
N ASP A 153 -38.24 4.00 0.79
CA ASP A 153 -37.46 5.14 1.27
C ASP A 153 -36.25 5.43 0.35
N ALA A 154 -36.40 6.47 -0.46
CA ALA A 154 -35.36 6.98 -1.35
C ALA A 154 -34.12 7.55 -0.62
N SER A 155 -34.06 7.52 0.71
CA SER A 155 -32.89 7.85 1.51
C SER A 155 -32.05 6.63 1.93
N THR A 156 -32.60 5.42 1.87
CA THR A 156 -31.90 4.18 2.23
C THR A 156 -30.72 3.91 1.31
N PRO A 157 -29.47 3.76 1.76
CA PRO A 157 -28.34 3.51 0.86
C PRO A 157 -28.41 2.10 0.24
N LEU A 158 -28.11 1.99 -1.05
CA LEU A 158 -27.99 0.69 -1.72
C LEU A 158 -26.70 -0.02 -1.25
N THR A 159 -26.83 -1.29 -0.84
CA THR A 159 -25.72 -2.10 -0.32
C THR A 159 -25.15 -3.05 -1.38
N ASN A 160 -24.12 -3.83 -1.00
CA ASN A 160 -23.52 -4.86 -1.86
C ASN A 160 -24.54 -5.94 -2.28
N GLU A 161 -25.59 -6.18 -1.49
CA GLU A 161 -26.65 -7.14 -1.85
C GLU A 161 -27.43 -6.64 -3.07
N ALA A 162 -27.75 -5.34 -3.12
CA ALA A 162 -28.38 -4.74 -4.29
C ALA A 162 -27.45 -4.81 -5.51
N LEU A 163 -26.14 -4.60 -5.32
CA LEU A 163 -25.16 -4.73 -6.39
C LEU A 163 -25.17 -6.13 -7.02
N LEU A 164 -25.18 -7.18 -6.19
CA LEU A 164 -25.21 -8.58 -6.62
C LEU A 164 -26.57 -9.01 -7.21
N PHE A 165 -27.65 -8.30 -6.86
CA PHE A 165 -28.96 -8.50 -7.48
C PHE A 165 -29.00 -7.98 -8.92
N PHE A 166 -28.47 -6.78 -9.17
CA PHE A 166 -28.53 -6.16 -10.50
C PHE A 166 -27.43 -6.65 -11.45
N PHE A 167 -26.30 -7.12 -10.93
CA PHE A 167 -25.13 -7.44 -11.75
C PHE A 167 -24.48 -8.75 -11.35
N SER A 168 -24.00 -9.48 -12.35
CA SER A 168 -23.12 -10.63 -12.13
C SER A 168 -21.70 -10.20 -11.75
N ASP A 169 -20.96 -11.08 -11.06
CA ASP A 169 -19.54 -10.89 -10.72
C ASP A 169 -18.68 -10.47 -11.93
N ALA A 170 -18.96 -11.02 -13.11
CA ALA A 170 -18.26 -10.68 -14.33
C ALA A 170 -18.55 -9.24 -14.80
N GLN A 171 -19.80 -8.78 -14.69
CA GLN A 171 -20.16 -7.39 -15.01
C GLN A 171 -19.54 -6.42 -14.00
N ILE A 172 -19.63 -6.73 -12.70
CA ILE A 172 -19.01 -5.93 -11.64
C ILE A 172 -17.50 -5.81 -11.89
N THR A 173 -16.82 -6.94 -12.14
CA THR A 173 -15.39 -6.95 -12.47
C THR A 173 -15.10 -6.11 -13.72
N GLY A 174 -15.92 -6.20 -14.76
CA GLY A 174 -15.79 -5.38 -15.97
C GLY A 174 -15.89 -3.88 -15.67
N PHE A 175 -16.87 -3.46 -14.88
CA PHE A 175 -17.04 -2.05 -14.49
C PHE A 175 -15.84 -1.54 -13.70
N ILE A 176 -15.32 -2.33 -12.76
CA ILE A 176 -14.16 -1.97 -11.97
C ILE A 176 -12.91 -1.84 -12.87
N CYS A 177 -12.68 -2.80 -13.74
CA CYS A 177 -11.52 -2.78 -14.63
C CYS A 177 -11.58 -1.62 -15.64
N ASP A 178 -12.77 -1.29 -16.15
CA ASP A 178 -12.96 -0.15 -17.04
C ASP A 178 -12.75 1.19 -16.34
N SER A 179 -13.25 1.36 -15.11
CA SER A 179 -13.04 2.60 -14.34
C SER A 179 -11.58 2.80 -13.97
N MET A 180 -10.90 1.76 -13.51
CA MET A 180 -9.46 1.81 -13.21
C MET A 180 -8.63 2.14 -14.45
N ARG A 181 -8.97 1.57 -15.62
CA ARG A 181 -8.26 1.86 -16.88
C ARG A 181 -8.45 3.32 -17.30
N ARG A 182 -9.66 3.87 -17.14
CA ARG A 182 -9.97 5.27 -17.47
C ARG A 182 -9.24 6.25 -16.56
N ASP A 183 -9.13 5.94 -15.28
CA ASP A 183 -8.56 6.80 -14.24
C ASP A 183 -7.15 6.36 -13.82
N TRP A 184 -6.46 5.57 -14.65
CA TRP A 184 -5.15 4.99 -14.34
C TRP A 184 -4.09 6.04 -13.98
N SER A 185 -4.12 7.19 -14.63
CA SER A 185 -3.19 8.30 -14.34
C SER A 185 -3.31 8.82 -12.91
N ARG A 186 -4.51 8.81 -12.32
CA ARG A 186 -4.72 9.21 -10.93
C ARG A 186 -4.13 8.19 -9.96
N ILE A 187 -4.28 6.90 -10.26
CA ILE A 187 -3.70 5.80 -9.49
C ILE A 187 -2.17 5.92 -9.51
N GLU A 188 -1.59 6.12 -10.70
CA GLU A 188 -0.15 6.30 -10.90
C GLU A 188 0.38 7.55 -10.19
N GLU A 189 -0.31 8.69 -10.27
CA GLU A 189 0.06 9.92 -9.57
C GLU A 189 0.07 9.72 -8.05
N LYS A 190 -0.97 9.05 -7.52
CA LYS A 190 -1.07 8.77 -6.07
C LYS A 190 0.06 7.83 -5.62
N ALA A 191 0.32 6.78 -6.39
CA ALA A 191 1.38 5.84 -6.11
C ALA A 191 2.75 6.55 -6.11
N ASN A 192 3.05 7.36 -7.13
CA ASN A 192 4.29 8.13 -7.23
C ASN A 192 4.47 9.11 -6.07
N TYR A 193 3.40 9.83 -5.68
CA TYR A 193 3.43 10.72 -4.54
C TYR A 193 3.88 10.01 -3.25
N PHE A 194 3.36 8.81 -2.99
CA PHE A 194 3.76 8.04 -1.79
C PHE A 194 5.13 7.38 -1.94
N ALA A 195 5.54 6.97 -3.14
CA ALA A 195 6.90 6.49 -3.40
C ALA A 195 7.94 7.58 -3.09
N GLN A 196 7.75 8.78 -3.65
CA GLN A 196 8.61 9.95 -3.45
C GLN A 196 8.70 10.38 -1.99
N LYS A 197 7.55 10.38 -1.29
CA LYS A 197 7.50 10.71 0.14
C LYS A 197 8.31 9.74 1.01
N ASN A 198 8.55 8.53 0.52
CA ASN A 198 9.35 7.49 1.19
C ASN A 198 10.79 7.39 0.62
N GLY A 199 11.21 8.33 -0.21
CA GLY A 199 12.59 8.46 -0.68
C GLY A 199 12.94 7.66 -1.92
N ALA A 200 11.94 7.14 -2.65
CA ALA A 200 12.14 6.72 -4.04
C ALA A 200 12.14 7.94 -4.98
N GLU A 201 12.73 7.80 -6.16
CA GLU A 201 12.68 8.85 -7.18
C GLU A 201 11.30 8.84 -7.88
N ASP A 202 10.96 7.71 -8.50
CA ASP A 202 9.65 7.45 -9.11
C ASP A 202 9.38 5.94 -9.14
N ILE A 203 8.13 5.57 -9.41
CA ILE A 203 7.74 4.20 -9.75
C ILE A 203 8.22 3.90 -11.16
N THR A 204 8.90 2.77 -11.33
CA THR A 204 9.37 2.29 -12.64
C THR A 204 8.34 1.44 -13.36
N ASP A 205 7.50 0.73 -12.61
CA ASP A 205 6.48 -0.15 -13.17
C ASP A 205 5.26 -0.19 -12.26
N LEU A 206 4.08 -0.17 -12.86
CA LEU A 206 2.79 -0.25 -12.18
C LEU A 206 1.87 -1.09 -13.05
N GLU A 207 1.40 -2.21 -12.53
CA GLU A 207 0.61 -3.19 -13.30
C GLU A 207 -0.66 -3.58 -12.56
N PHE A 208 -1.76 -3.69 -13.32
CA PHE A 208 -3.03 -4.23 -12.88
C PHE A 208 -3.79 -4.84 -14.08
N PRO A 209 -4.48 -5.99 -13.89
CA PRO A 209 -4.36 -6.90 -12.75
C PRO A 209 -3.00 -7.62 -12.74
N TYR A 210 -2.50 -8.01 -11.56
CA TYR A 210 -1.21 -8.68 -11.42
C TYR A 210 -1.33 -10.18 -11.12
N ASP A 211 -0.60 -11.02 -11.87
CA ASP A 211 -0.56 -12.49 -11.73
C ASP A 211 -1.95 -13.16 -11.64
N GLY A 212 -2.90 -12.66 -12.44
CA GLY A 212 -4.28 -13.15 -12.47
C GLY A 212 -5.09 -12.86 -11.20
N SER A 213 -4.56 -12.03 -10.30
CA SER A 213 -5.19 -11.65 -9.03
C SER A 213 -5.61 -10.18 -9.04
N PHE A 214 -6.56 -9.83 -8.18
CA PHE A 214 -7.07 -8.46 -8.03
C PHE A 214 -6.15 -7.63 -7.14
N GLU A 215 -4.92 -7.45 -7.61
CA GLU A 215 -3.85 -6.74 -6.93
C GLU A 215 -3.17 -5.75 -7.87
N ILE A 216 -2.66 -4.66 -7.32
CA ILE A 216 -1.75 -3.74 -8.03
C ILE A 216 -0.33 -4.08 -7.64
N PHE A 217 0.50 -4.29 -8.65
CA PHE A 217 1.95 -4.42 -8.52
C PHE A 217 2.60 -3.07 -8.73
N ALA A 218 3.58 -2.74 -7.89
CA ALA A 218 4.45 -1.59 -8.06
C ALA A 218 5.91 -2.02 -7.97
N SER A 219 6.75 -1.44 -8.82
CA SER A 219 8.21 -1.54 -8.74
C SER A 219 8.80 -0.14 -8.66
N VAL A 220 9.66 0.10 -7.69
CA VAL A 220 10.43 1.36 -7.59
C VAL A 220 11.90 1.08 -7.82
N LYS A 221 12.57 2.07 -8.41
CA LYS A 221 14.01 2.08 -8.56
C LYS A 221 14.62 3.07 -7.57
N THR A 222 15.61 2.62 -6.83
CA THR A 222 16.46 3.49 -6.02
C THR A 222 17.93 3.31 -6.39
N GLU A 223 18.65 4.43 -6.48
CA GLU A 223 20.09 4.41 -6.69
C GLU A 223 20.82 4.30 -5.35
N THR A 224 21.66 3.27 -5.20
CA THR A 224 22.42 3.02 -3.96
C THR A 224 23.75 3.75 -3.97
N SER A 225 24.17 4.35 -2.84
CA SER A 225 25.51 4.97 -2.71
C SER A 225 26.42 4.24 -1.73
N PHE A 226 27.68 4.11 -2.14
CA PHE A 226 28.75 3.45 -1.39
C PHE A 226 29.78 4.50 -0.96
N ILE A 227 30.28 4.43 0.27
CA ILE A 227 31.30 5.39 0.72
C ILE A 227 32.69 4.97 0.24
N THR A 228 32.95 3.66 0.13
CA THR A 228 34.28 3.17 -0.23
C THR A 228 34.57 3.15 -1.72
N VAL A 229 33.54 3.25 -2.57
CA VAL A 229 33.66 3.19 -4.02
C VAL A 229 33.03 4.44 -4.61
N PRO A 230 33.80 5.26 -5.36
CA PRO A 230 33.27 6.47 -5.95
C PRO A 230 32.28 6.14 -7.08
N ASP A 231 31.31 7.02 -7.29
CA ASP A 231 30.19 6.80 -8.21
C ASP A 231 30.65 6.53 -9.66
N GLU A 232 31.78 7.09 -10.09
CA GLU A 232 32.31 6.90 -11.45
C GLU A 232 32.85 5.48 -11.70
N ALA A 233 33.04 4.68 -10.66
CA ALA A 233 33.45 3.28 -10.80
C ALA A 233 32.29 2.39 -11.28
N PHE A 234 31.06 2.87 -11.23
CA PHE A 234 29.87 2.14 -11.64
C PHE A 234 29.41 2.58 -13.03
N GLY A 235 29.08 1.60 -13.88
CA GLY A 235 28.39 1.84 -15.13
C GLY A 235 26.92 2.25 -14.91
N GLN A 236 26.29 2.80 -15.95
CA GLN A 236 24.88 3.18 -15.92
C GLN A 236 24.02 1.97 -15.51
N GLY A 237 23.21 2.15 -14.46
CA GLY A 237 22.29 1.15 -13.92
C GLY A 237 22.90 0.06 -13.04
N GLN A 238 24.22 0.06 -12.82
CA GLN A 238 24.85 -0.95 -11.94
C GLN A 238 24.56 -0.72 -10.44
N ARG A 239 24.01 0.44 -10.10
CA ARG A 239 23.64 0.86 -8.73
C ARG A 239 22.13 0.83 -8.48
N ASP A 240 21.38 0.54 -9.54
CA ASP A 240 19.93 0.52 -9.50
C ASP A 240 19.49 -0.70 -8.70
N MET A 241 18.79 -0.45 -7.61
CA MET A 241 18.12 -1.47 -6.85
C MET A 241 16.63 -1.36 -7.15
N HIS A 242 16.06 -2.45 -7.63
CA HIS A 242 14.62 -2.59 -7.82
C HIS A 242 14.02 -3.23 -6.57
N THR A 243 12.95 -2.64 -6.07
CA THR A 243 12.11 -3.27 -5.05
C THR A 243 10.69 -3.30 -5.52
N ASP A 244 10.10 -4.48 -5.36
CA ASP A 244 8.79 -4.82 -5.88
C ASP A 244 7.85 -5.12 -4.71
N ALA A 245 6.59 -4.72 -4.84
CA ALA A 245 5.54 -5.02 -3.89
C ALA A 245 4.19 -5.12 -4.64
N SER A 246 3.30 -5.97 -4.13
CA SER A 246 1.91 -5.99 -4.56
C SER A 246 0.99 -5.68 -3.39
N ALA A 247 -0.16 -5.07 -3.70
CA ALA A 247 -1.21 -4.82 -2.74
C ALA A 247 -2.56 -5.27 -3.32
N SER A 248 -3.25 -6.10 -2.57
CA SER A 248 -4.62 -6.49 -2.89
C SER A 248 -5.56 -5.30 -2.76
N ILE A 249 -6.39 -5.11 -3.79
CA ILE A 249 -7.46 -4.14 -3.75
C ILE A 249 -8.64 -4.82 -3.04
N PRO A 250 -9.18 -4.26 -1.96
CA PRO A 250 -10.38 -4.81 -1.34
C PRO A 250 -11.51 -4.85 -2.37
N LEU A 251 -12.26 -5.96 -2.46
CA LEU A 251 -13.47 -6.06 -3.28
C LEU A 251 -14.71 -5.84 -2.42
N PRO A 252 -15.86 -5.45 -3.01
CA PRO A 252 -17.13 -5.49 -2.33
C PRO A 252 -17.43 -6.89 -1.79
N GLU A 253 -18.10 -6.96 -0.64
CA GLU A 253 -18.39 -8.22 0.01
C GLU A 253 -19.29 -9.11 -0.88
N GLY A 254 -18.93 -10.39 -1.00
CA GLY A 254 -19.66 -11.35 -1.83
C GLY A 254 -19.28 -11.36 -3.32
N VAL A 255 -18.53 -10.35 -3.80
CA VAL A 255 -18.08 -10.29 -5.20
C VAL A 255 -16.80 -11.11 -5.38
N SER A 256 -16.79 -12.00 -6.36
CA SER A 256 -15.58 -12.72 -6.78
C SER A 256 -14.92 -12.06 -7.99
N PHE A 257 -13.60 -11.89 -7.96
CA PHE A 257 -12.87 -11.41 -9.13
C PHE A 257 -12.88 -12.43 -10.26
N VAL A 258 -13.27 -11.99 -11.46
CA VAL A 258 -13.26 -12.81 -12.68
C VAL A 258 -12.23 -12.24 -13.67
N PRO A 259 -10.99 -12.75 -13.70
CA PRO A 259 -9.91 -12.15 -14.50
C PRO A 259 -10.24 -11.94 -15.98
N GLY A 260 -11.01 -12.86 -16.56
CA GLY A 260 -11.41 -12.80 -17.97
C GLY A 260 -12.37 -11.65 -18.32
N ALA A 261 -12.95 -10.97 -17.34
CA ALA A 261 -13.86 -9.86 -17.54
C ALA A 261 -13.16 -8.49 -17.69
N CYS A 262 -11.84 -8.42 -17.48
CA CYS A 262 -11.05 -7.19 -17.61
C CYS A 262 -10.49 -6.95 -19.03
N HIS A 263 -10.88 -7.77 -20.01
CA HIS A 263 -10.37 -7.75 -21.38
C HIS A 263 -11.37 -7.20 -22.40
#